data_AF-A0A835VTG5-F1
#
_entry.id   AF-A0A835VTG5-F1
#
_cell.length_a   1.000
_cell.length_b   1.000
_cell.length_c   1.000
_cell.angle_alpha   90.00
_cell.angle_beta   90.00
_cell.angle_gamma   90.00
#
_symmetry.space_group_name_H-M   'P 1'
#
loop_
_entity.id
_entity.type
_entity.pdbx_description
1 polymer ?
#
loop_
_entity_poly.entity_id
_entity_poly.type
_entity_poly.pdbx_seq_one_letter_code
_entity_poly.pdbx_strand_id
1 'polypeptide(L)'
;MQNNNNPYPDHGVEVMYRFANFDPFQRAKYFGRSLDLGQFERFRRVMHSPFYATLLDNSGWEVLSTLQLSETCWCARLRVWDTHRLEERAYAVTMTQRLGGCYDGYWYTDRLVCEGQDVNKLWAD
;
A
#
# COMPACT_ATOMS: atom_id res chain seq x y z
N MET A 1 6.21 20.44 8.61
CA MET A 1 5.34 19.26 8.82
C MET A 1 4.12 19.67 9.67
N GLN A 2 3.24 20.53 9.16
CA GLN A 2 2.15 21.12 9.97
C GLN A 2 0.75 20.55 9.68
N ASN A 3 0.60 19.72 8.63
CA ASN A 3 -0.71 19.23 8.18
C ASN A 3 -0.86 17.69 8.18
N ASN A 4 0.03 16.94 8.85
CA ASN A 4 -0.08 15.46 8.89
C ASN A 4 -1.36 14.97 9.60
N ASN A 5 -2.03 15.82 10.37
CA ASN A 5 -3.23 15.45 11.15
C ASN A 5 -4.53 15.99 10.56
N ASN A 6 -4.49 16.66 9.40
CA ASN A 6 -5.71 17.10 8.71
C ASN A 6 -5.87 16.30 7.42
N PRO A 7 -6.66 15.21 7.45
CA PRO A 7 -6.84 14.36 6.27
C PRO A 7 -7.53 15.15 5.17
N TYR A 8 -6.94 15.10 3.98
CA TYR A 8 -7.51 15.63 2.74
C TYR A 8 -7.80 14.47 1.78
N PRO A 9 -8.58 14.68 0.69
CA PRO A 9 -8.83 13.63 -0.29
C PRO A 9 -7.51 13.02 -0.77
N ASP A 10 -7.38 11.70 -0.65
CA ASP A 10 -6.17 10.91 -0.98
C ASP A 10 -5.02 10.92 0.04
N HIS A 11 -5.19 11.52 1.23
CA HIS A 11 -4.17 11.47 2.29
C HIS A 11 -3.77 10.02 2.66
N GLY A 12 -4.74 9.10 2.70
CA GLY A 12 -4.48 7.68 2.95
C GLY A 12 -3.66 7.00 1.84
N VAL A 13 -3.86 7.39 0.57
CA VAL A 13 -3.06 6.90 -0.56
C VAL A 13 -1.62 7.35 -0.42
N GLU A 14 -1.41 8.61 -0.06
CA GLU A 14 -0.08 9.17 0.18
C GLU A 14 0.64 8.47 1.34
N VAL A 15 -0.06 8.22 2.45
CA VAL A 15 0.49 7.46 3.58
C VAL A 15 0.88 6.06 3.13
N MET A 16 0.01 5.35 2.41
CA MET A 16 0.30 4.00 1.96
C MET A 16 1.47 3.97 0.97
N TYR A 17 1.60 4.97 0.09
CA TYR A 17 2.74 5.13 -0.79
C TYR A 17 4.06 5.29 -0.02
N ARG A 18 4.07 6.01 1.11
CA ARG A 18 5.27 6.18 1.97
C ARG A 18 5.75 4.88 2.61
N PHE A 19 4.83 3.97 2.91
CA PHE A 19 5.13 2.68 3.55
C PHE A 19 5.35 1.55 2.54
N ALA A 20 5.04 1.78 1.26
CA ALA A 20 5.35 0.84 0.19
C ALA A 20 6.86 0.77 -0.06
N ASN A 21 7.39 -0.45 -0.19
CA ASN A 21 8.77 -0.72 -0.57
C ASN A 21 8.97 -0.51 -2.08
N PHE A 22 8.74 0.71 -2.57
CA PHE A 22 8.72 1.02 -4.00
C PHE A 22 10.02 1.72 -4.46
N ASP A 23 10.55 1.35 -5.64
CA ASP A 23 11.57 2.12 -6.36
C ASP A 23 11.53 1.85 -7.89
N PRO A 24 11.17 2.83 -8.75
CA PRO A 24 11.25 2.67 -10.20
C PRO A 24 12.51 3.35 -10.77
N PHE A 25 13.66 3.11 -10.10
CA PHE A 25 15.06 3.49 -10.44
C PHE A 25 15.63 4.79 -9.81
N GLN A 26 14.99 5.27 -8.74
CA GLN A 26 15.29 6.40 -7.84
C GLN A 26 15.03 7.82 -8.40
N ARG A 27 14.58 8.83 -7.64
CA ARG A 27 14.75 9.14 -6.21
C ARG A 27 13.48 9.76 -5.60
N ALA A 28 13.04 9.26 -4.45
CA ALA A 28 12.02 9.90 -3.61
C ALA A 28 12.64 10.85 -2.56
N LYS A 29 12.06 12.04 -2.37
CA LYS A 29 12.30 12.93 -1.22
C LYS A 29 10.96 13.44 -0.71
N TYR A 30 10.36 12.62 0.13
CA TYR A 30 8.94 12.65 0.46
C TYR A 30 8.33 14.04 0.72
N PHE A 31 9.03 15.04 1.29
CA PHE A 31 8.52 16.43 1.37
C PHE A 31 9.58 17.50 1.11
N GLY A 32 10.29 17.40 -0.03
CA GLY A 32 11.16 18.46 -0.53
C GLY A 32 11.76 18.14 -1.90
N ARG A 33 12.15 19.17 -2.69
CA ARG A 33 12.45 19.05 -4.14
C ARG A 33 13.38 17.84 -4.47
N SER A 34 13.06 16.92 -5.39
CA SER A 34 12.17 16.93 -6.57
C SER A 34 10.98 15.98 -6.46
N LEU A 35 9.93 16.27 -7.24
CA LEU A 35 8.58 15.70 -7.23
C LEU A 35 8.45 14.54 -8.24
N ASP A 36 8.37 13.30 -7.76
CA ASP A 36 8.04 12.12 -8.59
C ASP A 36 6.52 11.94 -8.71
N LEU A 37 5.85 12.93 -9.30
CA LEU A 37 4.38 12.95 -9.42
C LEU A 37 3.85 11.83 -10.33
N GLY A 38 4.58 11.46 -11.38
CA GLY A 38 4.12 10.43 -12.33
C GLY A 38 3.91 9.06 -11.68
N GLN A 39 4.81 8.67 -10.78
CA GLN A 39 4.70 7.40 -10.07
C GLN A 39 3.64 7.43 -8.98
N PHE A 40 3.53 8.55 -8.27
CA PHE A 40 2.42 8.75 -7.33
C PHE A 40 1.07 8.72 -8.05
N GLU A 41 0.92 9.35 -9.22
CA GLU A 41 -0.31 9.32 -10.01
C GLU A 41 -0.63 7.92 -10.55
N ARG A 42 0.38 7.11 -10.89
CA ARG A 42 0.17 5.69 -11.24
C ARG A 42 -0.31 4.90 -10.02
N PHE A 43 0.35 5.04 -8.88
CA PHE A 43 -0.05 4.38 -7.63
C PHE A 43 -1.46 4.78 -7.20
N ARG A 44 -1.76 6.09 -7.22
CA ARG A 44 -3.08 6.65 -6.97
C ARG A 44 -4.13 6.04 -7.90
N ARG A 45 -3.87 5.94 -9.20
CA ARG A 45 -4.80 5.29 -10.16
C ARG A 45 -5.05 3.83 -9.82
N VAL A 46 -4.03 3.07 -9.42
CA VAL A 46 -4.20 1.68 -8.96
C VAL A 46 -5.10 1.62 -7.72
N MET A 47 -4.90 2.52 -6.76
CA MET A 47 -5.69 2.59 -5.54
C MET A 47 -7.16 2.92 -5.77
N HIS A 48 -7.46 3.70 -6.81
CA HIS A 48 -8.82 4.00 -7.24
C HIS A 48 -9.44 2.94 -8.16
N SER A 49 -8.72 1.87 -8.49
CA SER A 49 -9.27 0.77 -9.29
C SER A 49 -10.27 -0.07 -8.48
N PRO A 50 -11.20 -0.80 -9.13
CA PRO A 50 -12.20 -1.61 -8.43
C PRO A 50 -11.61 -2.64 -7.45
N PHE A 51 -10.37 -3.08 -7.67
CA PHE A 51 -9.70 -4.06 -6.80
C PHE A 51 -9.17 -3.47 -5.50
N TYR A 52 -8.90 -2.16 -5.45
CA TYR A 52 -8.25 -1.51 -4.31
C TYR A 52 -9.04 -0.34 -3.74
N ALA A 53 -10.08 0.14 -4.43
CA ALA A 53 -10.91 1.25 -3.98
C ALA A 53 -11.60 0.97 -2.63
N THR A 54 -11.85 -0.29 -2.30
CA THR A 54 -12.39 -0.74 -1.00
C THR A 54 -11.41 -0.53 0.16
N LEU A 55 -10.12 -0.24 -0.10
CA LEU A 55 -9.17 0.17 0.95
C LEU A 55 -9.34 1.65 1.33
N LEU A 56 -9.91 2.46 0.44
CA LEU A 56 -10.07 3.90 0.62
C LEU A 56 -11.42 4.18 1.27
N ASP A 57 -11.38 4.87 2.42
CA ASP A 57 -12.59 5.26 3.18
C ASP A 57 -13.47 4.06 3.57
N ASN A 58 -12.83 2.93 3.90
CA ASN A 58 -13.51 1.71 4.31
C ASN A 58 -14.22 1.88 5.67
N SER A 59 -15.27 1.09 5.87
CA SER A 59 -16.03 1.08 7.13
C SER A 59 -15.37 0.21 8.20
N GLY A 60 -14.49 -0.71 7.80
CA GLY A 60 -13.72 -1.52 8.73
C GLY A 60 -12.86 -2.56 8.03
N TRP A 61 -12.00 -3.18 8.83
CA TRP A 61 -11.12 -4.26 8.42
C TRP A 61 -10.81 -5.20 9.58
N GLU A 62 -10.44 -6.43 9.27
CA GLU A 62 -9.97 -7.42 10.23
C GLU A 62 -8.82 -8.26 9.65
N VAL A 63 -7.95 -8.76 10.53
CA VAL A 63 -6.92 -9.73 10.15
C VAL A 63 -7.55 -11.11 10.13
N LEU A 64 -7.54 -11.76 8.97
CA LEU A 64 -8.02 -13.14 8.82
C LEU A 64 -6.96 -14.16 9.22
N SER A 65 -5.71 -13.92 8.82
CA SER A 65 -4.58 -14.81 9.16
C SER A 65 -3.25 -14.08 9.01
N THR A 66 -2.21 -14.64 9.63
CA THR A 66 -0.83 -14.15 9.52
C THR A 66 0.12 -15.33 9.31
N LEU A 67 1.23 -15.07 8.62
CA LEU A 67 2.26 -16.05 8.30
C LEU A 67 3.63 -15.38 8.30
N GLN A 68 4.53 -15.82 9.18
CA GLN A 68 5.94 -15.46 9.09
C GLN A 68 6.60 -16.32 8.01
N LEU A 69 7.05 -15.69 6.92
CA LEU A 69 7.67 -16.38 5.79
C LEU A 69 9.18 -16.60 6.01
N SER A 70 9.84 -15.66 6.67
CA SER A 70 11.24 -15.74 7.12
C SER A 70 11.49 -14.73 8.25
N GLU A 71 12.70 -14.64 8.80
CA GLU A 71 13.01 -13.66 9.87
C GLU A 71 12.70 -12.21 9.48
N THR A 72 12.82 -11.88 8.19
CA THR A 72 12.63 -10.52 7.67
C THR A 72 11.42 -10.39 6.75
N CYS A 73 10.56 -11.41 6.66
CA CYS A 73 9.39 -11.37 5.78
C CYS A 73 8.16 -11.93 6.49
N TRP A 74 7.09 -11.14 6.45
CA TRP A 74 5.82 -11.45 7.10
C TRP A 74 4.67 -11.19 6.14
N CYS A 75 3.64 -12.01 6.19
CA CYS A 75 2.45 -11.88 5.37
C CYS A 75 1.20 -11.88 6.26
N ALA A 76 0.27 -10.99 5.99
CA ALA A 76 -1.07 -11.02 6.57
C ALA A 76 -2.13 -11.03 5.50
N ARG A 77 -3.17 -11.80 5.78
CA ARG A 77 -4.41 -11.76 5.02
C ARG A 77 -5.41 -10.90 5.78
N LEU A 78 -5.93 -9.89 5.11
CA LEU A 78 -6.88 -8.93 5.64
C LEU A 78 -8.22 -9.10 4.94
N ARG A 79 -9.31 -8.85 5.66
CA ARG A 79 -10.62 -8.60 5.09
C ARG A 79 -10.95 -7.13 5.32
N VAL A 80 -11.46 -6.47 4.30
CA VAL A 80 -11.81 -5.06 4.34
C VAL A 80 -13.20 -4.91 3.75
N TRP A 81 -14.05 -4.14 4.40
CA TRP A 81 -15.42 -3.91 3.96
C TRP A 81 -15.80 -2.43 4.02
N ASP A 82 -16.71 -2.06 3.14
CA ASP A 82 -17.31 -0.74 3.04
C ASP A 82 -18.84 -0.91 3.04
N THR A 83 -19.49 -0.41 4.09
CA THR A 83 -20.95 -0.49 4.24
C THR A 83 -21.67 0.56 3.40
N HIS A 84 -21.00 1.62 2.94
CA HIS A 84 -21.57 2.62 2.04
C HIS A 84 -21.61 2.10 0.59
N ARG A 85 -20.54 1.42 0.15
CA ARG A 85 -20.46 0.83 -1.20
C ARG A 85 -20.99 -0.59 -1.28
N LEU A 86 -21.30 -1.21 -0.14
CA LEU A 86 -21.71 -2.62 -0.03
C LEU A 86 -20.67 -3.56 -0.66
N GLU A 87 -19.40 -3.24 -0.47
CA GLU A 87 -18.26 -4.00 -1.00
C GLU A 87 -17.48 -4.67 0.12
N GLU A 88 -16.96 -5.86 -0.17
CA GLU A 88 -16.06 -6.59 0.70
C GLU A 88 -14.98 -7.26 -0.13
N ARG A 89 -13.73 -7.15 0.32
CA ARG A 89 -12.57 -7.76 -0.34
C ARG A 89 -11.58 -8.33 0.66
N ALA A 90 -10.90 -9.38 0.23
CA ALA A 90 -9.76 -9.94 0.95
C ALA A 90 -8.46 -9.49 0.26
N TYR A 91 -7.45 -9.18 1.06
CA TYR A 91 -6.14 -8.75 0.61
C TYR A 91 -5.04 -9.56 1.26
N ALA A 92 -3.99 -9.86 0.51
CA ALA A 92 -2.72 -10.33 1.05
C ALA A 92 -1.72 -9.18 1.08
N VAL A 93 -1.22 -8.85 2.28
CA VAL A 93 -0.17 -7.86 2.51
C VAL A 93 1.10 -8.59 2.88
N THR A 94 2.12 -8.49 2.04
CA THR A 94 3.48 -8.94 2.35
C THR A 94 4.29 -7.75 2.81
N MET A 95 4.91 -7.87 3.98
CA MET A 95 5.84 -6.91 4.53
C MET A 95 7.23 -7.51 4.59
N THR A 96 8.23 -6.68 4.31
CA THR A 96 9.63 -7.06 4.35
C THR A 96 10.41 -6.07 5.20
N GLN A 97 11.31 -6.58 6.03
CA GLN A 97 12.22 -5.78 6.84
C GLN A 97 13.48 -5.45 6.03
N ARG A 98 13.86 -4.18 6.04
CA ARG A 98 15.09 -3.74 5.38
C ARG A 98 16.29 -4.08 6.25
N LEU A 99 17.30 -4.68 5.61
CA LEU A 99 18.58 -5.01 6.24
C LEU A 99 19.66 -4.05 5.73
N GLY A 100 20.34 -3.39 6.66
CA GLY A 100 21.44 -2.47 6.41
C GLY A 100 21.04 -1.07 5.91
N GLY A 101 22.00 -0.15 5.99
CA GLY A 101 21.82 1.26 5.62
C GLY A 101 21.08 2.08 6.69
N CYS A 102 20.65 3.28 6.34
CA CYS A 102 19.98 4.22 7.27
C CYS A 102 18.55 3.82 7.69
N TYR A 103 18.03 2.72 7.13
CA TYR A 103 16.69 2.20 7.37
C TYR A 103 16.73 0.74 7.83
N ASP A 104 17.86 0.31 8.38
CA ASP A 104 18.01 -1.04 8.94
C ASP A 104 16.97 -1.32 10.03
N GLY A 105 16.31 -2.47 9.95
CA GLY A 105 15.26 -2.90 10.86
C GLY A 105 13.85 -2.33 10.58
N TYR A 106 13.67 -1.44 9.62
CA TYR A 106 12.36 -0.88 9.28
C TYR A 106 11.55 -1.85 8.41
N TRP A 107 10.24 -1.94 8.67
CA TRP A 107 9.30 -2.74 7.89
C TRP A 107 8.62 -1.90 6.82
N TYR A 108 8.46 -2.49 5.64
CA TYR A 108 7.80 -1.87 4.49
C TYR A 108 6.80 -2.83 3.87
N THR A 109 5.74 -2.30 3.27
CA THR A 109 4.81 -3.08 2.46
C THR A 109 5.47 -3.43 1.14
N ASP A 110 5.89 -4.67 0.98
CA ASP A 110 6.49 -5.20 -0.25
C ASP A 110 5.42 -5.46 -1.32
N ARG A 111 4.31 -6.07 -0.93
CA ARG A 111 3.23 -6.43 -1.84
C ARG A 111 1.87 -6.28 -1.18
N LEU A 112 0.91 -5.80 -1.96
CA LEU A 112 -0.50 -5.72 -1.61
C LEU A 112 -1.33 -6.30 -2.77
N VAL A 113 -1.95 -7.45 -2.56
CA VAL A 113 -2.71 -8.16 -3.60
C VAL A 113 -4.16 -8.30 -3.19
N CYS A 114 -5.09 -7.84 -4.01
CA CYS A 114 -6.50 -8.20 -3.85
C CYS A 114 -6.70 -9.67 -4.27
N GLU A 115 -7.33 -10.48 -3.42
CA GLU A 115 -7.66 -11.85 -3.79
C GLU A 115 -8.63 -11.88 -4.98
N GLY A 116 -8.45 -12.85 -5.88
CA GLY A 116 -9.21 -12.95 -7.11
C GLY A 116 -8.78 -11.97 -8.21
N GLN A 117 -7.81 -11.08 -7.95
CA GLN A 117 -7.19 -10.27 -8.98
C GLN A 117 -6.13 -11.09 -9.74
N ASP A 118 -6.24 -11.12 -11.07
CA ASP A 118 -5.19 -11.68 -11.93
C ASP A 118 -3.99 -10.71 -11.95
N VAL A 119 -3.01 -11.00 -11.10
CA VAL A 119 -1.79 -10.18 -10.94
C VAL A 119 -0.96 -10.08 -12.22
N ASN A 120 -1.12 -10.99 -13.18
CA ASN A 120 -0.41 -10.94 -14.46
C ASN A 120 -0.92 -9.82 -15.38
N LYS A 121 -2.13 -9.29 -15.12
CA LYS A 121 -2.71 -8.18 -15.90
C LYS A 121 -2.36 -6.78 -15.37
N LEU A 122 -1.74 -6.68 -14.19
CA LEU A 122 -1.33 -5.38 -13.62
C LEU A 122 -0.02 -4.84 -14.21
N TRP A 123 0.78 -5.72 -14.82
CA TRP A 123 2.15 -5.45 -15.29
C TRP A 123 2.36 -5.76 -16.78
N ALA A 124 1.32 -6.21 -17.48
CA ALA A 124 1.35 -6.32 -18.93
C ALA A 124 1.14 -4.92 -19.53
N ASP A 125 2.20 -4.35 -20.10
CA ASP A 125 2.12 -3.21 -21.02
C ASP A 125 1.33 -3.59 -22.28
#